data_AF-A0A357IPG0-F1
#
_entry.id   AF-A0A357IPG0-F1
#
_cell.length_a   1.000
_cell.length_b   1.000
_cell.length_c   1.000
_cell.angle_alpha   90.00
_cell.angle_beta   90.00
_cell.angle_gamma   90.00
#
_symmetry.space_group_name_H-M   'P 1'
#
loop_
_entity.id
_entity.type
_entity.pdbx_description
1 polymer ?
#
loop_
_entity_poly.entity_id
_entity_poly.type
_entity_poly.pdbx_seq_one_letter_code
_entity_poly.pdbx_strand_id
1 'polypeptide(L)'
;GWVMGSKIQGIDDFLSHYDEMEKKNVLIFSCGMGFVSPEARDNLITTNVLDIYHVRFYQLRGSFDYSKLRFPYNLLINTSMKAMKNDPETAAQLGAIEELKKNPLEFYDQQGIDKIIGVLHRLSAVEATK
;
A
#
# COMPACT_ATOMS: atom_id res chain seq x y z
N GLY A 1 14.64 1.14 5.48
CA GLY A 1 15.02 1.39 4.09
C GLY A 1 13.75 1.70 3.32
N TRP A 2 13.73 2.70 2.44
CA TRP A 2 12.47 3.34 2.00
C TRP A 2 12.18 3.27 0.50
N VAL A 3 12.72 2.25 -0.16
CA VAL A 3 12.08 1.64 -1.34
C VAL A 3 12.17 0.13 -1.12
N MET A 4 11.29 -0.38 -0.25
CA MET A 4 11.14 -1.82 -0.04
C MET A 4 10.22 -2.30 -1.16
N GLY A 5 10.80 -2.59 -2.33
CA GLY A 5 10.07 -3.03 -3.52
C GLY A 5 9.14 -4.18 -3.17
N SER A 6 7.86 -3.85 -2.97
CA SER A 6 6.82 -4.79 -2.57
C SER A 6 6.95 -5.43 -1.16
N LYS A 7 7.72 -4.86 -0.21
CA LYS A 7 7.75 -5.39 1.18
C LYS A 7 6.98 -4.50 2.16
N ILE A 8 6.01 -5.12 2.86
CA ILE A 8 5.13 -4.47 3.82
C ILE A 8 5.92 -4.18 5.10
N GLN A 9 5.79 -2.95 5.61
CA GLN A 9 6.44 -2.58 6.86
C GLN A 9 5.82 -3.36 8.04
N GLY A 10 6.67 -3.97 8.87
CA GLY A 10 6.22 -4.76 10.03
C GLY A 10 5.86 -6.21 9.70
N ILE A 11 6.00 -6.65 8.45
CA ILE A 11 5.68 -8.03 8.07
C ILE A 11 6.55 -9.07 8.79
N ASP A 12 7.84 -8.78 8.96
CA ASP A 12 8.77 -9.73 9.60
C ASP A 12 8.38 -9.98 11.07
N ASP A 13 7.94 -8.94 11.76
CA ASP A 13 7.46 -9.02 13.15
C ASP A 13 6.16 -9.84 13.23
N PHE A 14 5.21 -9.58 12.33
CA PHE A 14 4.01 -10.39 12.21
C PHE A 14 4.32 -11.87 11.96
N LEU A 15 5.19 -12.17 10.99
CA LEU A 15 5.56 -13.55 10.65
C LEU A 15 6.27 -14.25 11.81
N SER A 16 7.07 -13.54 12.61
CA SER A 16 7.74 -14.11 13.78
C SER A 16 6.79 -14.54 14.91
N HIS A 17 5.55 -14.02 14.91
CA HIS A 17 4.50 -14.37 15.87
C HIS A 17 3.31 -15.08 15.21
N TYR A 18 3.49 -15.63 14.00
CA TYR A 18 2.40 -16.21 13.22
C TYR A 18 1.69 -17.36 13.96
N ASP A 19 2.43 -18.17 14.71
CA ASP A 19 1.90 -19.29 15.49
C ASP A 19 0.83 -18.84 16.51
N GLU A 20 0.93 -17.61 17.03
CA GLU A 20 -0.06 -17.02 17.94
C GLU A 20 -1.37 -16.60 17.23
N MET A 21 -1.35 -16.60 15.90
CA MET A 21 -2.42 -16.12 15.03
C MET A 21 -3.06 -17.24 14.20
N GLU A 22 -2.53 -18.47 14.23
CA GLU A 22 -3.00 -19.61 13.44
C GLU A 22 -4.51 -19.88 13.63
N LYS A 23 -5.03 -19.68 14.84
CA LYS A 23 -6.45 -19.90 15.17
C LYS A 23 -7.34 -18.66 15.01
N LYS A 24 -6.81 -17.56 14.46
CA LYS A 24 -7.51 -16.28 14.32
C LYS A 24 -7.77 -15.97 12.86
N ASN A 25 -8.84 -15.23 12.59
CA ASN A 25 -9.06 -14.61 11.30
C ASN A 25 -8.11 -13.42 11.15
N VAL A 26 -7.08 -13.54 10.29
CA VAL A 26 -6.11 -12.45 10.06
C VAL A 26 -6.48 -11.70 8.78
N LEU A 27 -6.66 -10.39 8.91
CA LEU A 27 -6.87 -9.49 7.77
C LEU A 27 -5.70 -8.54 7.68
N ILE A 28 -5.10 -8.45 6.49
CA ILE A 28 -3.99 -7.55 6.20
C ILE A 28 -4.42 -6.54 5.15
N PHE A 29 -4.26 -5.27 5.50
CA PHE A 29 -4.48 -4.15 4.61
C PHE A 29 -3.13 -3.53 4.26
N SER A 30 -2.87 -3.33 2.97
CA SER A 30 -1.73 -2.54 2.51
C SER A 30 -2.21 -1.34 1.73
N CYS A 31 -1.51 -0.22 1.87
CA CYS A 31 -1.69 0.95 1.04
C CYS A 31 -0.34 1.44 0.52
N GLY A 32 -0.35 1.96 -0.70
CA GLY A 32 0.86 2.47 -1.33
C GLY A 32 0.55 3.34 -2.55
N MET A 33 1.60 3.93 -3.11
CA MET A 33 1.49 4.81 -4.28
C MET A 33 1.39 4.03 -5.61
N GLY A 34 1.68 2.73 -5.60
CA GLY A 34 1.55 1.88 -6.78
C GLY A 34 0.10 1.70 -7.21
N PHE A 35 -0.12 1.54 -8.51
CA PHE A 35 -1.43 1.15 -9.01
C PHE A 35 -1.79 -0.25 -8.54
N VAL A 36 -3.04 -0.45 -8.16
CA VAL A 36 -3.57 -1.77 -7.83
C VAL A 36 -3.76 -2.52 -9.13
N SER A 37 -2.92 -3.53 -9.37
CA SER A 37 -3.05 -4.48 -10.47
C SER A 37 -2.94 -5.91 -9.92
N PRO A 38 -3.49 -6.92 -10.63
CA PRO A 38 -3.32 -8.32 -10.23
C PRO A 38 -1.85 -8.69 -10.02
N GLU A 39 -0.98 -8.26 -10.94
CA GLU A 39 0.47 -8.51 -10.87
C GLU A 39 1.12 -7.85 -9.65
N ALA A 40 0.80 -6.58 -9.36
CA ALA A 40 1.33 -5.89 -8.20
C ALA A 40 0.85 -6.52 -6.89
N ARG A 41 -0.42 -6.99 -6.86
CA ARG A 41 -1.00 -7.71 -5.73
C ARG A 41 -0.31 -9.05 -5.51
N ASP A 42 -0.10 -9.82 -6.56
CA ASP A 42 0.51 -11.15 -6.46
C ASP A 42 1.98 -11.06 -6.06
N ASN A 43 2.69 -10.02 -6.54
CA ASN A 43 4.04 -9.71 -6.08
C ASN A 43 4.06 -9.37 -4.58
N LEU A 44 3.12 -8.56 -4.09
CA LEU A 44 2.99 -8.27 -2.66
C LEU A 44 2.69 -9.54 -1.86
N ILE A 45 1.81 -10.41 -2.32
CA ILE A 45 1.50 -11.66 -1.62
C ILE A 45 2.74 -12.55 -1.54
N THR A 46 3.42 -12.75 -2.66
CA THR A 46 4.58 -13.65 -2.77
C THR A 46 5.76 -13.12 -1.96
N THR A 47 6.09 -11.83 -2.09
CA THR A 47 7.23 -11.20 -1.41
C THR A 47 7.06 -11.16 0.11
N ASN A 48 5.81 -11.12 0.59
CA ASN A 48 5.51 -11.02 2.02
C ASN A 48 4.99 -12.34 2.62
N VAL A 49 5.00 -13.44 1.86
CA VAL A 49 4.52 -14.76 2.29
C VAL A 49 3.11 -14.68 2.88
N LEU A 50 2.20 -14.05 2.15
CA LEU A 50 0.81 -13.82 2.59
C LEU A 50 -0.18 -14.86 2.06
N ASP A 51 0.29 -15.88 1.34
CA ASP A 51 -0.53 -16.96 0.81
C ASP A 51 -0.87 -18.03 1.87
N ILE A 52 -0.76 -17.67 3.15
CA ILE A 52 -1.00 -18.57 4.27
C ILE A 52 -2.51 -18.72 4.49
N TYR A 53 -2.94 -19.95 4.81
CA TYR A 53 -4.34 -20.42 4.82
C TYR A 53 -5.34 -19.58 5.65
N HIS A 54 -4.87 -18.74 6.57
CA HIS A 54 -5.71 -17.91 7.47
C HIS A 54 -5.59 -16.39 7.25
N VAL A 55 -4.88 -15.96 6.21
CA VAL A 55 -4.66 -14.54 5.91
C VAL A 55 -5.51 -14.09 4.74
N ARG A 56 -6.31 -13.04 4.94
CA ARG A 56 -7.02 -12.33 3.86
C ARG A 56 -6.30 -11.01 3.58
N PHE A 57 -5.71 -10.91 2.40
CA PHE A 57 -4.96 -9.72 1.98
C PHE A 57 -5.78 -8.80 1.07
N TYR A 58 -5.80 -7.51 1.43
CA TYR A 58 -6.42 -6.43 0.67
C TYR A 58 -5.38 -5.36 0.32
N GLN A 59 -5.14 -5.18 -0.98
CA GLN A 59 -4.32 -4.08 -1.48
C GLN A 59 -5.22 -2.89 -1.82
N LEU A 60 -5.00 -1.78 -1.13
CA LEU A 60 -5.70 -0.52 -1.35
C LEU A 60 -4.75 0.48 -2.02
N ARG A 61 -5.30 1.34 -2.86
CA ARG A 61 -4.54 2.48 -3.39
C ARG A 61 -4.46 3.56 -2.31
N GLY A 62 -3.26 4.05 -2.07
CA GLY A 62 -3.03 5.12 -1.09
C GLY A 62 -3.26 6.50 -1.68
N SER A 63 -3.71 7.42 -0.83
CA SER A 63 -3.61 8.87 -1.08
C SER A 63 -2.18 9.33 -0.82
N PHE A 64 -1.77 10.43 -1.48
CA PHE A 64 -0.43 10.99 -1.33
C PHE A 64 -0.51 12.50 -1.10
N ASP A 65 0.16 12.96 -0.05
CA ASP A 65 0.22 14.37 0.33
C ASP A 65 1.68 14.77 0.52
N TYR A 66 2.18 15.55 -0.42
CA TYR A 66 3.58 16.00 -0.42
C TYR A 66 3.93 16.84 0.81
N SER A 67 2.97 17.61 1.35
CA SER A 67 3.19 18.49 2.51
C SER A 67 3.55 17.72 3.78
N LYS A 68 3.20 16.43 3.84
CA LYS A 68 3.45 15.54 4.99
C LYS A 68 4.75 14.75 4.89
N LEU A 69 5.52 14.93 3.82
CA LEU A 69 6.82 14.28 3.70
C LEU A 69 7.82 14.81 4.72
N ARG A 70 8.54 13.90 5.38
CA ARG A 70 9.64 14.28 6.27
C ARG A 70 10.75 14.97 5.48
N PHE A 71 11.47 15.87 6.15
CA PHE A 71 12.57 16.67 5.58
C PHE A 71 13.52 15.91 4.62
N PRO A 72 14.11 14.75 5.00
CA PRO A 72 15.04 14.06 4.10
C PRO A 72 14.38 13.58 2.80
N TYR A 73 13.09 13.23 2.83
CA TYR A 73 12.35 12.76 1.66
C TYR A 73 11.97 13.92 0.73
N ASN A 74 11.57 15.05 1.31
CA ASN A 74 11.31 16.27 0.55
C ASN A 74 12.58 16.72 -0.20
N LEU A 75 13.75 16.67 0.45
CA LEU A 75 15.03 16.99 -0.18
C LEU A 75 15.35 16.05 -1.36
N LEU A 76 15.14 14.74 -1.18
CA LEU A 76 15.37 13.75 -2.22
C LEU A 76 14.49 14.01 -3.45
N ILE A 77 13.18 14.19 -3.28
CA ILE A 77 12.27 14.43 -4.40
C ILE A 77 12.63 15.74 -5.12
N ASN A 78 12.92 16.81 -4.38
CA ASN A 78 13.34 18.07 -4.99
C ASN A 78 14.64 17.93 -5.80
N THR A 79 15.57 17.08 -5.35
CA THR A 79 16.82 16.81 -6.06
C THR A 79 16.57 15.98 -7.31
N SER A 80 15.73 14.94 -7.23
CA SER A 80 15.31 14.14 -8.39
C SER A 80 14.60 15.00 -9.43
N MET A 81 13.72 15.92 -9.02
CA MET A 81 13.06 16.85 -9.95
C MET A 81 14.06 17.78 -10.64
N LYS A 82 15.11 18.24 -9.95
CA LYS A 82 16.17 19.04 -10.58
C LYS A 82 16.95 18.23 -11.61
N ALA A 83 17.21 16.95 -11.34
CA ALA A 83 17.87 16.06 -12.29
C ALA A 83 16.98 15.80 -13.53
N MET A 84 15.69 15.51 -13.33
CA MET A 84 14.71 15.30 -14.41
C MET A 84 14.52 16.54 -15.30
N LYS A 85 14.69 17.75 -14.75
CA LYS A 85 14.66 19.00 -15.55
C LYS A 85 15.73 19.07 -16.63
N ASN A 86 16.85 18.38 -16.41
CA ASN A 86 17.98 18.39 -17.33
C ASN A 86 17.97 17.19 -18.28
N ASP A 87 16.98 16.30 -18.18
CA ASP A 87 16.85 15.09 -18.98
C ASP A 87 15.59 15.17 -19.87
N PRO A 88 15.74 15.20 -21.21
CA PRO A 88 14.63 15.31 -22.14
C PRO A 88 13.59 14.19 -22.03
N GLU A 89 13.97 12.98 -21.62
CA GLU A 89 13.05 11.83 -21.54
C GLU A 89 12.11 11.93 -20.34
N THR A 90 12.60 12.50 -19.23
CA THR A 90 11.85 12.60 -17.98
C THR A 90 11.26 13.99 -17.73
N ALA A 91 11.68 15.00 -18.51
CA ALA A 91 11.16 16.36 -18.42
C ALA A 91 9.63 16.45 -18.59
N ALA A 92 9.04 15.60 -19.45
CA ALA A 92 7.60 15.55 -19.66
C ALA A 92 6.81 15.11 -18.40
N GLN A 93 7.44 14.37 -17.50
CA GLN A 93 6.81 13.82 -16.28
C GLN A 93 6.85 14.81 -15.10
N LEU A 94 7.67 15.87 -15.20
CA LEU A 94 7.80 16.88 -14.16
C LEU A 94 6.51 17.61 -13.85
N GLY A 95 5.68 17.88 -14.87
CA GLY A 95 4.41 18.58 -14.70
C GLY A 95 3.49 17.85 -13.72
N ALA A 96 3.39 16.52 -13.86
CA ALA A 96 2.61 15.68 -12.96
C ALA A 96 3.16 15.69 -11.52
N ILE A 97 4.48 15.69 -11.34
CA ILE A 97 5.10 15.75 -10.01
C ILE A 97 4.90 17.14 -9.38
N GLU A 98 5.03 18.22 -10.16
CA GLU A 98 4.77 19.59 -9.70
C GLU A 98 3.30 19.80 -9.32
N GLU A 99 2.37 19.13 -10.00
CA GLU A 99 0.95 19.11 -9.64
C GLU A 99 0.71 18.38 -8.31
N LEU A 100 1.30 17.19 -8.11
CA LEU A 100 1.24 16.44 -6.85
C LEU A 100 1.83 17.20 -5.65
N LYS A 101 2.74 18.15 -5.89
CA LYS A 101 3.26 19.04 -4.84
C LYS A 101 2.28 20.12 -4.42
N LYS A 102 1.41 20.56 -5.33
CA LYS A 102 0.42 21.62 -5.08
C LYS A 102 -0.87 21.06 -4.52
N ASN A 103 -1.30 19.92 -5.06
CA ASN A 103 -2.56 19.29 -4.71
C ASN A 103 -2.29 17.86 -4.21
N PRO A 104 -2.80 17.48 -3.02
CA PRO A 104 -2.72 16.10 -2.58
C PRO A 104 -3.48 15.20 -3.56
N LEU A 105 -2.91 14.03 -3.85
CA LEU A 105 -3.62 12.97 -4.54
C LEU A 105 -4.55 12.30 -3.54
N GLU A 106 -5.83 12.60 -3.64
CA GLU A 106 -6.86 11.92 -2.87
C GLU A 106 -7.49 10.81 -3.69
N PHE A 107 -7.55 9.61 -3.11
CA PHE A 107 -8.21 8.47 -3.71
C PHE A 107 -9.12 7.80 -2.68
N TYR A 108 -10.39 7.64 -3.06
CA TYR A 108 -11.41 6.95 -2.26
C TYR A 108 -12.06 5.86 -3.12
N ASP A 109 -11.91 4.60 -2.71
CA ASP A 109 -12.59 3.45 -3.34
C ASP A 109 -13.68 2.92 -2.43
N GLN A 110 -14.80 3.64 -2.37
CA GLN A 110 -15.94 3.26 -1.54
C GLN A 110 -16.46 1.86 -1.89
N GLN A 111 -16.50 1.52 -3.18
CA GLN A 111 -17.00 0.21 -3.63
C GLN A 111 -16.10 -0.95 -3.17
N GLY A 112 -14.78 -0.77 -3.24
CA GLY A 112 -13.82 -1.73 -2.71
C GLY A 112 -13.98 -1.92 -1.20
N ILE A 113 -14.13 -0.81 -0.47
CA ILE A 113 -14.36 -0.83 0.98
C ILE A 113 -15.67 -1.54 1.35
N ASP A 114 -16.77 -1.25 0.65
CA ASP A 114 -18.07 -1.89 0.93
C ASP A 114 -18.01 -3.42 0.74
N LYS A 115 -17.26 -3.90 -0.25
CA LYS A 115 -17.02 -5.34 -0.45
C LYS A 115 -16.26 -5.96 0.72
N ILE A 116 -15.25 -5.26 1.24
CA ILE A 116 -14.47 -5.70 2.41
C ILE A 116 -15.35 -5.76 3.65
N ILE A 117 -16.16 -4.72 3.89
CA ILE A 117 -17.13 -4.68 5.01
C ILE A 117 -18.13 -5.83 4.91
N GLY A 118 -18.62 -6.12 3.69
CA GLY A 118 -19.50 -7.27 3.46
C GLY A 118 -18.87 -8.61 3.83
N VAL A 119 -17.57 -8.80 3.59
CA VAL A 119 -16.83 -10.00 4.03
C VAL A 119 -16.70 -10.03 5.55
N LEU A 120 -16.36 -8.90 6.17
CA LEU A 120 -16.22 -8.77 7.63
C LEU A 120 -17.51 -9.17 8.36
N HIS A 121 -18.66 -8.63 7.93
CA HIS A 121 -19.94 -8.97 8.55
C HIS A 121 -20.27 -10.47 8.45
N ARG A 122 -19.91 -11.12 7.33
CA ARG A 122 -20.10 -12.58 7.18
C ARG A 122 -19.21 -13.38 8.13
N LEU A 123 -17.96 -12.97 8.31
CA LEU A 123 -17.04 -13.64 9.23
C LEU A 123 -17.54 -13.55 10.68
N SER A 124 -17.99 -12.36 11.11
CA SER A 124 -18.55 -12.17 12.46
C SER A 124 -19.83 -12.98 12.69
N ALA A 125 -20.71 -13.10 11.68
CA ALA A 125 -21.93 -13.89 11.80
C ALA A 125 -21.67 -15.40 11.98
N VAL A 126 -20.61 -15.93 11.36
CA VAL A 126 -20.17 -17.32 11.51
C VAL A 126 -19.58 -17.58 12.90
N GLU A 127 -18.89 -16.60 13.50
CA GLU A 127 -18.40 -16.72 14.87
C GLU A 127 -19.54 -16.67 15.89
N ALA A 128 -20.59 -15.87 15.66
CA ALA A 128 -21.74 -15.77 16.56
C ALA A 128 -22.64 -17.03 16.58
N THR A 129 -22.46 -17.95 15.64
CA THR A 129 -23.23 -19.20 15.53
C THR A 129 -22.45 -20.44 15.98
N LYS A 130 -21.19 -20.28 16.41
CA LYS A 130 -20.37 -21.34 17.03
C LYS A 130 -20.41 -21.22 18.56
#